data_AF-A0A183D1I7-F1
#
_entry.id   AF-A0A183D1I7-F1
#
_cell.length_a   1.000
_cell.length_b   1.000
_cell.length_c   1.000
_cell.angle_alpha   90.00
_cell.angle_beta   90.00
_cell.angle_gamma   90.00
#
_symmetry.space_group_name_H-M   'P 1'
#
loop_
_entity.id
_entity.type
_entity.pdbx_description
1 polymer ?
#
loop_
_entity_poly.entity_id
_entity_poly.type
_entity_poly.pdbx_seq_one_letter_code
_entity_poly.pdbx_strand_id
1 'polypeptide(L)' 'MSRPSETLSSIAVTGLVQVANWKPLSFDQITDNLDDTVESLLKDISNHITLKILTKQFVSFF' A
#
# COMPACT_ATOMS: atom_id res chain seq x y z
N MET A 1 33.26 -19.61 -20.87
CA MET A 1 32.00 -19.78 -20.10
C MET A 1 31.65 -18.43 -19.49
N SER A 2 30.57 -17.79 -19.93
CA SER A 2 30.07 -16.53 -19.35
C SER A 2 29.19 -16.82 -18.14
N ARG A 3 29.31 -16.05 -17.05
CA ARG A 3 28.43 -16.17 -15.86
C ARG A 3 26.96 -15.93 -16.28
N PRO A 4 25.99 -16.68 -15.71
CA PRO A 4 24.57 -16.35 -15.89
C PRO A 4 24.29 -14.98 -15.25
N SER A 5 23.51 -14.15 -15.94
CA SER A 5 23.03 -12.86 -15.43
C SER A 5 22.03 -13.09 -14.30
N GLU A 6 22.34 -12.59 -13.11
CA GLU A 6 21.47 -12.68 -11.94
C GLU A 6 20.41 -11.59 -12.02
N THR A 7 19.13 -11.97 -12.04
CA THR A 7 18.01 -11.03 -12.08
C THR A 7 17.52 -10.78 -10.66
N LEU A 8 17.57 -9.54 -10.18
CA LEU A 8 16.96 -9.15 -8.91
C LEU A 8 15.57 -8.57 -9.17
N SER A 9 14.54 -9.19 -8.58
CA SER A 9 13.18 -8.66 -8.60
C SER A 9 12.77 -8.18 -7.22
N SER A 10 12.22 -6.96 -7.14
CA SER A 10 11.59 -6.42 -5.93
C SER A 10 10.16 -5.96 -6.24
N ILE A 11 9.26 -6.04 -5.28
CA ILE A 11 7.89 -5.53 -5.40
C ILE A 11 7.73 -4.44 -4.33
N ALA A 12 7.56 -3.20 -4.77
CA ALA A 12 7.10 -2.13 -3.90
C ALA A 12 5.57 -2.22 -3.79
N VAL A 13 5.06 -2.15 -2.56
CA VAL A 13 3.62 -2.17 -2.27
C VAL A 13 3.23 -0.89 -1.54
N THR A 14 2.14 -0.27 -1.95
CA THR A 14 1.57 0.92 -1.29
C THR A 14 0.09 0.70 -1.04
N GLY A 15 -0.32 0.82 0.22
CA GLY A 15 -1.73 0.75 0.63
C GLY A 15 -2.34 2.14 0.74
N LEU A 16 -3.54 2.31 0.19
CA LEU A 16 -4.35 3.52 0.28
C LEU A 16 -5.77 3.16 0.73
N VAL A 17 -6.41 4.06 1.47
CA VAL A 17 -7.80 3.92 1.91
C VAL A 17 -8.64 4.94 1.18
N GLN A 18 -9.73 4.50 0.57
CA GLN A 18 -10.71 5.38 -0.07
C GLN A 18 -12.04 5.32 0.67
N VAL A 19 -12.56 6.49 1.05
CA VAL A 19 -13.89 6.65 1.63
C VAL A 19 -14.87 7.02 0.52
N ALA A 20 -15.81 6.14 0.20
CA ALA A 20 -16.81 6.31 -0.85
C ALA A 20 -16.19 6.85 -2.16
N ASN A 21 -16.58 8.05 -2.59
CA ASN A 21 -16.12 8.67 -3.84
C ASN A 21 -14.97 9.67 -3.63
N TRP A 22 -14.37 9.72 -2.46
CA TRP A 22 -13.27 10.64 -2.16
C TRP A 22 -11.98 10.18 -2.83
N LYS A 23 -11.01 11.09 -2.88
CA LYS A 23 -9.65 10.75 -3.29
C LYS A 23 -9.06 9.73 -2.29
N PRO A 24 -8.36 8.67 -2.75
CA PRO A 24 -7.65 7.75 -1.87
C PRO A 24 -6.60 8.49 -1.01
N LEU A 25 -6.50 8.11 0.26
CA LEU A 25 -5.59 8.66 1.25
C LEU A 25 -4.57 7.60 1.69
N SER A 26 -3.34 8.01 2.01
CA SER A 26 -2.39 7.14 2.71
C SER A 26 -2.72 7.08 4.21
N PHE A 27 -2.24 6.06 4.90
CA PHE A 27 -2.48 5.91 6.34
C PHE A 27 -1.91 7.07 7.15
N ASP A 28 -0.75 7.61 6.77
CA ASP A 28 -0.15 8.79 7.43
C ASP A 28 -0.99 10.08 7.29
N GLN A 29 -1.92 10.12 6.33
CA GLN A 29 -2.88 11.23 6.19
C GLN A 29 -4.15 11.03 7.04
N ILE A 30 -4.38 9.83 7.54
CA ILE A 30 -5.55 9.49 8.37
C ILE A 30 -5.21 9.75 9.84
N THR A 31 -4.04 9.31 10.28
CA THR A 31 -3.54 9.51 11.64
C THR A 31 -2.02 9.55 11.66
N ASP A 32 -1.46 10.36 12.55
CA ASP A 32 -0.06 10.38 12.94
C ASP A 32 0.20 9.56 14.23
N ASN A 33 -0.86 9.06 14.87
CA ASN A 33 -0.76 8.22 16.06
C ASN A 33 -0.56 6.74 15.68
N LEU A 34 0.63 6.22 15.99
CA LEU A 34 1.01 4.83 15.71
C LEU A 34 0.27 3.80 16.56
N ASP A 35 -0.32 4.20 17.68
CA ASP A 35 -1.09 3.33 18.58
C ASP A 35 -2.55 3.16 18.13
N ASP A 36 -3.02 3.94 17.16
CA ASP A 36 -4.37 3.80 16.63
C ASP A 36 -4.52 2.49 15.85
N THR A 37 -5.67 1.86 16.04
CA THR A 37 -6.02 0.62 15.36
C THR A 37 -6.97 0.89 14.20
N VAL A 38 -6.96 -0.02 13.21
CA VAL A 38 -7.91 0.00 12.08
C VAL A 38 -9.36 0.01 12.57
N GLU A 39 -9.66 -0.72 13.65
CA GLU A 39 -11.00 -0.72 14.24
C GLU A 39 -11.37 0.66 14.79
N SER A 40 -10.49 1.28 15.59
CA SER A 40 -10.73 2.61 16.16
C SER A 40 -11.01 3.66 15.08
N LEU A 41 -10.26 3.61 13.97
CA LEU A 41 -10.31 4.62 12.93
C LEU A 41 -11.45 4.42 11.92
N LEU A 42 -11.75 3.16 11.56
CA LEU A 42 -12.56 2.86 10.37
C LEU A 42 -13.87 2.14 10.66
N LYS A 43 -14.13 1.70 11.90
CA LYS A 43 -15.32 0.88 12.24
C LYS A 43 -16.64 1.50 11.81
N ASP A 44 -16.85 2.78 12.15
CA ASP A 44 -18.11 3.48 11.90
C ASP A 44 -18.37 3.74 10.41
N ILE A 45 -17.29 3.75 9.60
CA ILE A 45 -17.36 4.02 8.16
C ILE A 45 -17.02 2.80 7.30
N SER A 46 -16.85 1.63 7.91
CA SER A 46 -16.33 0.40 7.27
C SER A 46 -17.09 0.02 5.98
N ASN A 47 -18.41 0.20 5.95
CA ASN A 47 -19.27 -0.05 4.78
C ASN A 47 -19.02 0.90 3.59
N HIS A 48 -18.28 1.98 3.81
CA HIS A 48 -17.94 2.98 2.82
C HIS A 48 -16.44 2.98 2.50
N ILE A 49 -15.67 2.04 3.04
CA ILE A 49 -14.22 1.98 2.85
C ILE A 49 -13.84 1.00 1.75
N THR A 50 -12.93 1.42 0.88
CA THR A 50 -12.24 0.55 -0.07
C THR A 50 -10.74 0.61 0.21
N LEU A 51 -10.11 -0.55 0.44
CA LEU A 51 -8.66 -0.67 0.48
C LEU A 51 -8.11 -0.81 -0.95
N LYS A 52 -7.20 0.09 -1.33
CA LYS A 52 -6.51 0.09 -2.61
C LYS A 52 -5.05 -0.30 -2.42
N ILE A 53 -4.63 -1.38 -3.07
CA ILE A 53 -3.25 -1.87 -3.03
C ILE A 53 -2.61 -1.61 -4.39
N LEU A 54 -1.58 -0.77 -4.40
CA LEU A 54 -0.75 -0.51 -5.58
C LEU A 54 0.51 -1.35 -5.49
N THR A 55 0.80 -2.12 -6.54
CA THR A 55 2.03 -2.92 -6.65
C THR A 55 2.88 -2.38 -7.79
N LYS A 56 4.18 -2.22 -7.54
CA LYS A 56 5.16 -1.84 -8.55
C LYS A 56 6.32 -2.83 -8.53
N GLN A 57 6.39 -3.61 -9.60
CA GLN A 57 7.47 -4.56 -9.80
C GLN A 57 8.69 -3.84 -10.36
N PHE A 58 9.84 -4.06 -9.74
CA PHE A 58 11.15 -3.66 -10.21
C PHE A 58 11.93 -4.90 -10.59
N VAL A 59 12.46 -4.92 -11.82
CA VAL A 59 13.32 -5.99 -12.31
C VAL A 59 14.60 -5.34 -12.81
N SER A 60 15.72 -5.69 -12.19
CA SER A 60 17.04 -5.21 -12.60
C SER A 60 17.84 -6.37 -13.21
N PHE A 61 18.56 -6.06 -14.30
CA PHE A 61 19.42 -6.99 -15.03
C PHE A 61 20.87 -6.53 -14.92
N PHE A 62 21.78 -7.42 -14.55
CA PHE A 62 23.22 -7.18 -14.46
C PHE A 62 24.02 -8.37 -15.03
#